data_AF-A0A0M3JCK2-F1
#
_entry.id   AF-A0A0M3JCK2-F1
#
_cell.length_a   1.000
_cell.length_b   1.000
_cell.length_c   1.000
_cell.angle_alpha   90.00
_cell.angle_beta   90.00
_cell.angle_gamma   90.00
#
_symmetry.space_group_name_H-M   'P 1'
#
loop_
_entity.id
_entity.type
_entity.pdbx_description
1 polymer ?
#
loop_
_entity_poly.entity_id
_entity_poly.type
_entity_poly.pdbx_seq_one_letter_code
_entity_poly.pdbx_strand_id
1 'polypeptide(L)'
;MALFGRQLNAAVRRFASAAPSSDGHESFKCSDLKVIHASGSQLRPKPGPGAVLKFGHTFSDHMFEVDYCETNGWGKPVISPLHDFVIHPAAKVTTKFSKTLYCTT
;
A
#
# COMPACT_ATOMS: atom_id res chain seq x y z
N MET A 1 58.89 -32.77 -6.93
CA MET A 1 58.21 -33.87 -6.23
C MET A 1 56.85 -33.38 -5.78
N ALA A 2 55.78 -34.04 -6.24
CA ALA A 2 54.39 -33.71 -5.92
C ALA A 2 53.87 -34.61 -4.78
N LEU A 3 53.16 -34.04 -3.81
CA LEU A 3 52.21 -34.71 -2.90
C LEU A 3 51.16 -33.65 -2.51
N PHE A 4 50.00 -33.57 -3.19
CA PHE A 4 48.71 -34.17 -2.82
C PHE A 4 48.29 -33.99 -1.35
N GLY A 5 47.16 -33.31 -1.09
CA GLY A 5 46.52 -33.41 0.22
C GLY A 5 45.39 -32.45 0.58
N ARG A 6 44.18 -32.72 0.05
CA ARG A 6 42.87 -32.62 0.74
C ARG A 6 42.25 -31.25 1.07
N GLN A 7 41.16 -31.00 0.34
CA GLN A 7 40.03 -30.12 0.65
C GLN A 7 39.26 -30.56 1.90
N LEU A 8 38.87 -29.62 2.78
CA LEU A 8 37.66 -29.71 3.61
C LEU A 8 37.08 -28.30 3.88
N ASN A 9 35.84 -28.11 3.42
CA ASN A 9 34.96 -27.00 3.76
C ASN A 9 34.58 -27.04 5.25
N ALA A 10 34.56 -25.90 5.94
CA ALA A 10 33.77 -25.74 7.16
C ALA A 10 33.32 -24.28 7.30
N ALA A 11 32.04 -24.06 6.99
CA ALA A 11 31.33 -22.81 7.19
C ALA A 11 31.28 -22.45 8.68
N VAL A 12 31.97 -21.39 9.08
CA VAL A 12 31.68 -20.73 10.36
C VAL A 12 30.69 -19.61 10.06
N ARG A 13 29.41 -19.98 10.13
CA ARG A 13 28.30 -19.03 10.16
C ARG A 13 28.52 -18.13 11.36
N ARG A 14 28.93 -16.88 11.13
CA ARG A 14 28.86 -15.85 12.16
C ARG A 14 27.39 -15.66 12.48
N PHE A 15 27.03 -15.99 13.72
CA PHE A 15 25.72 -15.79 14.29
C PHE A 15 25.23 -14.39 13.95
N ALA A 16 24.18 -14.31 13.14
CA ALA A 16 23.41 -13.10 13.00
C ALA A 16 22.93 -12.73 14.40
N SER A 17 23.19 -11.50 14.86
CA SER A 17 22.45 -10.96 15.98
C SER A 17 20.98 -11.01 15.56
N ALA A 18 20.16 -11.77 16.29
CA ALA A 18 18.73 -11.71 16.13
C ALA A 18 18.32 -10.23 16.25
N ALA A 19 17.93 -9.64 15.12
CA ALA A 19 17.25 -8.37 15.13
C ALA A 19 16.00 -8.51 16.01
N PRO A 20 15.60 -7.48 16.76
CA PRO A 20 14.38 -7.54 17.55
C PRO A 20 13.25 -7.99 16.63
N SER A 21 12.58 -9.07 17.01
CA SER A 21 11.34 -9.52 16.39
C SER A 21 10.32 -8.39 16.57
N SER A 22 10.20 -7.53 15.57
CA SER A 22 9.15 -6.52 15.49
C SER A 22 7.85 -7.27 15.21
N ASP A 23 7.16 -7.71 16.26
CA ASP A 23 5.78 -8.20 16.23
C ASP A 23 4.81 -7.04 15.95
N GLY A 24 5.00 -6.42 14.80
CA GLY A 24 4.20 -5.33 14.28
C GLY A 24 4.61 -5.12 12.84
N HIS A 25 3.69 -5.37 11.91
CA HIS A 25 3.91 -5.00 10.52
C HIS A 25 4.27 -3.51 10.49
N GLU A 26 5.46 -3.18 9.96
CA GLU A 26 5.87 -1.79 9.77
C GLU A 26 4.80 -1.06 8.95
N SER A 27 4.50 0.20 9.32
CA SER A 27 3.56 1.04 8.59
C SER A 27 4.07 1.36 7.18
N PHE A 28 3.15 1.67 6.26
CA PHE A 28 3.52 2.18 4.94
C PHE A 28 4.29 3.51 5.06
N LYS A 29 5.23 3.74 4.14
CA LYS A 29 6.10 4.93 4.11
C LYS A 29 5.85 5.74 2.84
N CYS A 30 5.97 7.06 2.95
CA CYS A 30 5.81 7.97 1.80
C CYS A 30 6.88 7.72 0.71
N SER A 31 8.09 7.31 1.10
CA SER A 31 9.18 7.01 0.14
C SER A 31 8.85 5.87 -0.82
N ASP A 32 7.94 4.97 -0.44
CA ASP A 32 7.52 3.82 -1.27
C ASP A 32 6.28 4.14 -2.14
N LEU A 33 5.84 5.39 -2.13
CA LEU A 33 4.64 5.86 -2.83
C LEU A 33 4.80 5.75 -4.34
N LYS A 34 3.83 5.09 -4.97
CA LYS A 34 3.68 5.06 -6.42
C LYS A 34 2.59 6.02 -6.86
N VAL A 35 2.88 6.90 -7.80
CA VAL A 35 1.90 7.84 -8.36
C VAL A 35 1.55 7.44 -9.79
N ILE A 36 0.26 7.28 -10.07
CA ILE A 36 -0.29 6.99 -11.40
C ILE A 36 -1.10 8.22 -11.84
N HIS A 37 -0.64 8.88 -12.89
CA HIS A 37 -1.30 10.09 -13.40
C HIS A 37 -2.57 9.75 -14.18
N ALA A 38 -3.59 10.58 -14.02
CA ALA A 38 -4.84 10.46 -14.76
C ALA A 38 -4.63 10.96 -16.19
N SER A 39 -5.20 10.21 -17.14
CA SER A 39 -5.16 10.55 -18.56
C SER A 39 -6.42 11.32 -18.97
N GLY A 40 -6.43 11.92 -20.16
CA GLY A 40 -7.41 12.95 -20.56
C GLY A 40 -8.88 12.63 -20.27
N SER A 41 -9.35 11.40 -20.52
CA SER A 41 -10.74 11.01 -20.26
C SER A 41 -11.11 10.89 -18.78
N GLN A 42 -10.11 10.78 -17.90
CA GLN A 42 -10.26 10.65 -16.44
C GLN A 42 -10.17 12.01 -15.72
N LEU A 43 -9.63 13.04 -16.40
CA LEU A 43 -9.52 14.39 -15.85
C LEU A 43 -10.87 15.09 -15.93
N ARG A 44 -11.38 15.54 -14.78
CA ARG A 44 -12.65 16.27 -14.72
C ARG A 44 -12.38 17.77 -14.74
N PRO A 45 -13.27 18.56 -15.38
CA PRO A 45 -13.15 20.01 -15.34
C PRO A 45 -13.29 20.51 -13.91
N LYS A 46 -12.38 21.39 -13.50
CA LYS A 46 -12.46 22.04 -12.20
C LYS A 46 -13.69 22.95 -12.15
N PRO A 47 -14.44 22.96 -11.04
CA PRO A 47 -15.53 23.91 -10.86
C PRO A 47 -15.04 25.35 -11.06
N GLY A 48 -15.77 26.14 -11.83
CA GLY A 48 -15.44 27.53 -12.11
C GLY A 48 -15.60 28.44 -10.88
N PRO A 49 -15.03 29.66 -10.92
CA PRO A 49 -15.25 30.64 -9.86
C PRO A 49 -16.74 30.92 -9.66
N GLY A 50 -17.24 30.82 -8.42
CA GLY A 50 -18.65 31.04 -8.10
C GLY A 50 -19.58 29.85 -8.32
N ALA A 51 -19.06 28.67 -8.68
CA ALA A 51 -19.87 27.45 -8.74
C ALA A 51 -20.41 27.06 -7.36
N VAL A 52 -21.70 26.72 -7.29
CA VAL A 52 -22.32 26.22 -6.05
C VAL A 52 -21.84 24.79 -5.79
N LEU A 53 -20.92 24.63 -4.83
CA LEU A 53 -20.39 23.32 -4.43
C LEU A 53 -21.28 22.69 -3.36
N LYS A 54 -21.84 21.52 -3.67
CA LYS A 54 -22.54 20.69 -2.68
C LYS A 54 -21.55 19.73 -2.05
N PHE A 55 -21.55 19.65 -0.72
CA PHE A 55 -20.68 18.76 0.04
C PHE A 55 -20.85 17.30 -0.43
N GLY A 56 -19.74 16.61 -0.70
CA GLY A 56 -19.74 15.20 -1.11
C GLY A 56 -20.15 14.91 -2.56
N HIS A 57 -20.37 15.93 -3.41
CA HIS A 57 -20.75 15.73 -4.81
C HIS A 57 -19.61 15.93 -5.81
N THR A 58 -18.54 16.62 -5.43
CA THR A 58 -17.37 16.88 -6.29
C THR A 58 -16.14 16.28 -5.64
N PHE A 59 -15.37 15.51 -6.41
CA PHE A 59 -14.16 14.83 -5.97
C PHE A 59 -12.97 15.24 -6.84
N SER A 60 -11.74 15.01 -6.37
CA SER A 60 -10.49 15.20 -7.12
C SER A 60 -10.23 14.07 -8.10
N ASP A 61 -9.45 14.33 -9.14
CA ASP A 61 -9.10 13.35 -10.20
C ASP A 61 -8.37 12.10 -9.68
N HIS A 62 -7.77 12.20 -8.50
CA HIS A 62 -6.99 11.12 -7.86
C HIS A 62 -7.55 10.75 -6.50
N MET A 63 -7.25 9.52 -6.09
CA MET A 63 -7.41 9.01 -4.73
C MET A 63 -6.14 8.31 -4.24
N PHE A 64 -6.09 8.04 -2.94
CA PHE A 64 -4.99 7.37 -2.27
C PHE A 64 -5.46 6.01 -1.72
N GLU A 65 -4.68 4.97 -1.99
CA GLU A 65 -5.00 3.59 -1.62
C GLU A 65 -3.76 2.88 -1.07
N VAL A 66 -3.97 2.06 -0.03
CA VAL A 66 -2.94 1.16 0.51
C VAL A 66 -3.63 -0.13 0.95
N ASP A 67 -3.18 -1.25 0.41
CA ASP A 67 -3.67 -2.56 0.83
C ASP A 67 -3.06 -2.99 2.15
N TYR A 68 -3.82 -3.72 2.95
CA TYR A 68 -3.32 -4.41 4.14
C TYR A 68 -3.69 -5.89 4.08
N CYS A 69 -2.72 -6.75 4.37
CA CYS A 69 -2.93 -8.19 4.48
C CYS A 69 -2.33 -8.70 5.80
N GLU A 70 -3.01 -9.60 6.50
CA GLU A 70 -2.52 -10.15 7.77
C GLU A 70 -1.19 -10.89 7.64
N THR A 71 -0.86 -11.44 6.46
CA THR A 71 0.40 -12.17 6.25
C THR A 71 1.56 -11.26 5.84
N ASN A 72 1.27 -10.19 5.11
CA ASN A 72 2.29 -9.33 4.48
C ASN A 72 2.36 -7.92 5.07
N GLY A 73 1.37 -7.55 5.88
CA GLY A 73 1.23 -6.22 6.47
C GLY A 73 0.73 -5.18 5.49
N TRP A 74 1.20 -3.95 5.69
CA TRP A 74 0.93 -2.83 4.80
C TRP A 74 1.64 -3.02 3.46
N GLY A 75 0.88 -2.85 2.38
CA GLY A 75 1.37 -2.80 1.02
C GLY A 75 2.04 -1.46 0.70
N LYS A 76 2.45 -1.32 -0.56
CA LYS A 76 2.99 -0.05 -1.07
C LYS A 76 1.86 0.95 -1.28
N PRO A 77 2.00 2.20 -0.81
CA PRO A 77 0.98 3.19 -1.03
C PRO A 77 0.91 3.61 -2.50
N VAL A 78 -0.30 3.87 -2.99
CA VAL A 78 -0.56 4.25 -4.39
C VAL A 78 -1.47 5.47 -4.44
N ILE A 79 -1.12 6.45 -5.25
CA ILE A 79 -2.05 7.48 -5.73
C ILE A 79 -2.50 7.09 -7.13
N SER A 80 -3.79 6.77 -7.27
CA SER A 80 -4.41 6.33 -8.53
C SER A 80 -5.46 7.34 -9.00
N PRO A 81 -5.81 7.36 -10.30
CA PRO A 81 -7.00 8.07 -10.77
C PRO A 81 -8.25 7.56 -10.05
N LEU A 82 -9.24 8.42 -9.80
CA LEU A 82 -10.49 8.01 -9.15
C LEU A 82 -11.18 6.91 -9.97
N HIS A 83 -11.45 5.77 -9.34
CA HIS A 83 -12.12 4.60 -9.92
C HIS A 83 -13.06 3.94 -8.91
N ASP A 84 -13.85 2.98 -9.36
CA ASP A 84 -14.72 2.20 -8.48
C ASP A 84 -13.91 1.15 -7.71
N PHE A 85 -14.35 0.83 -6.50
CA PHE A 85 -13.76 -0.26 -5.72
C PHE A 85 -14.35 -1.60 -6.15
N VAL A 86 -13.47 -2.54 -6.54
CA VAL A 86 -13.87 -3.93 -6.80
C VAL A 86 -13.75 -4.71 -5.50
N ILE A 87 -14.88 -4.86 -4.80
CA ILE A 87 -14.93 -5.51 -3.48
C ILE A 87 -15.73 -6.80 -3.59
N HIS A 88 -15.25 -7.86 -2.92
CA HIS A 88 -16.01 -9.11 -2.83
C HIS A 88 -17.32 -8.88 -2.04
N PRO A 89 -18.48 -9.39 -2.48
CA PRO A 89 -19.76 -9.14 -1.80
C PRO A 89 -19.78 -9.56 -0.32
N ALA A 90 -19.01 -10.58 0.03
CA ALA A 90 -18.84 -11.05 1.41
C ALA A 90 -17.75 -10.32 2.22
N ALA A 91 -17.14 -9.26 1.67
CA ALA A 91 -16.17 -8.45 2.41
C ALA A 91 -16.83 -7.83 3.64
N LYS A 92 -16.12 -7.78 4.77
CA LYS A 92 -16.70 -7.31 6.03
C LYS A 92 -17.34 -5.92 5.90
N VAL A 93 -16.70 -5.02 5.15
CA VAL A 93 -17.17 -3.65 4.87
C VAL A 93 -18.58 -3.59 4.28
N THR A 94 -18.96 -4.55 3.43
CA THR A 94 -20.28 -4.60 2.77
C THR A 94 -21.32 -5.41 3.55
N THR A 95 -20.90 -6.23 4.52
CA THR A 95 -21.82 -7.00 5.36
C THR A 95 -22.42 -6.16 6.49
N LYS A 96 -23.50 -6.65 7.12
CA LYS A 96 -24.14 -6.03 8.30
C LYS A 96 -23.14 -5.73 9.44
N PHE A 97 -22.06 -6.49 9.53
CA PHE A 97 -21.01 -6.32 10.53
C PHE A 97 -19.87 -5.44 10.02
N SER A 98 -20.22 -4.35 9.33
CA SER A 98 -19.28 -3.44 8.68
C SER A 98 -18.25 -2.88 9.67
N LYS A 99 -16.98 -2.96 9.28
CA LYS A 99 -15.86 -2.33 9.98
C LYS A 99 -15.30 -1.24 9.08
N THR A 100 -15.78 -0.01 9.29
CA THR A 100 -15.39 1.16 8.50
C THR A 100 -15.22 2.34 9.44
N LEU A 101 -14.12 3.08 9.29
CA LEU A 101 -13.86 4.34 9.98
C LEU A 101 -13.52 5.38 8.93
N TYR A 102 -14.05 6.59 9.11
CA TYR A 102 -13.77 7.75 8.29
C TYR A 102 -13.24 8.86 9.18
N CYS A 103 -12.29 9.63 8.66
CA CYS A 103 -11.74 10.80 9.32
C CYS A 103 -11.92 12.00 8.38
N THR A 104 -12.27 13.14 8.95
CA THR A 104 -12.31 14.43 8.27
C THR A 104 -11.40 15.37 9.04
N THR A 105 -10.65 16.23 8.32
CA THR A 105 -9.95 17.38 8.92
C THR A 105 -10.93 18.44 9.42
#